data_AF-A0A382K493-F1
#
_entry.id   AF-A0A382K493-F1
#
_cell.length_a   1.000
_cell.length_b   1.000
_cell.length_c   1.000
_cell.angle_alpha   90.00
_cell.angle_beta   90.00
_cell.angle_gamma   90.00
#
_symmetry.space_group_name_H-M   'P 1'
#
loop_
_entity.id
_entity.type
_entity.pdbx_description
1 polymer ?
#
loop_
_entity_poly.entity_id
_entity_poly.type
_entity_poly.pdbx_seq_one_letter_code
_entity_poly.pdbx_strand_id
1 'polypeptide(L)' 'MNTTIAQLKDFEGKEVILKGWIYNLRSIGKIWFLILRDGTGLVQCVVVKAETDDAIFRLENKLTQESSVTVT' A
#
# COMPACT_ATOMS: atom_id res chain seq x y z
N MET A 1 4.92 12.91 -3.51
CA MET A 1 5.86 12.94 -4.66
C MET A 1 5.91 11.56 -5.31
N ASN A 2 5.81 11.42 -6.65
CA ASN A 2 5.82 10.08 -7.30
C ASN A 2 7.23 9.45 -7.27
N THR A 3 7.33 8.17 -6.96
CA THR A 3 8.57 7.37 -7.04
C THR A 3 8.28 5.90 -7.33
N THR A 4 9.31 5.07 -7.41
CA THR A 4 9.21 3.60 -7.55
C THR A 4 9.75 2.90 -6.31
N ILE A 5 9.36 1.64 -6.10
CA ILE A 5 9.80 0.81 -4.99
C ILE A 5 11.34 0.71 -4.95
N ALA A 6 11.99 0.59 -6.12
CA ALA A 6 13.45 0.55 -6.20
C ALA A 6 14.17 1.81 -5.69
N GLN A 7 13.48 2.95 -5.62
CA GLN A 7 14.03 4.24 -5.19
C GLN A 7 13.64 4.61 -3.75
N LEU A 8 12.82 3.80 -3.06
CA LEU A 8 12.27 4.14 -1.74
C LEU A 8 13.34 4.45 -0.68
N LYS A 9 14.52 3.84 -0.77
CA LYS A 9 15.64 4.09 0.15
C LYS A 9 16.04 5.57 0.23
N ASP A 10 15.80 6.35 -0.84
CA ASP A 10 16.18 7.76 -0.92
C ASP A 10 15.10 8.69 -0.30
N PHE A 11 13.98 8.11 0.16
CA PHE A 11 12.80 8.80 0.67
C PHE A 11 12.38 8.39 2.08
N GLU A 12 13.31 7.86 2.87
CA GLU A 12 13.04 7.55 4.28
C GLU A 12 12.51 8.79 5.03
N GLY A 13 11.42 8.59 5.78
CA GLY A 13 10.75 9.64 6.56
C GLY A 13 9.97 10.68 5.72
N LYS A 14 9.83 10.49 4.40
CA LYS A 14 9.11 11.41 3.51
C LYS A 14 7.83 10.78 2.97
N GLU A 15 6.83 11.64 2.72
CA GLU A 15 5.60 11.25 2.05
C GLU A 15 5.83 11.07 0.53
N VAL A 16 5.48 9.91 0.01
CA VAL A 16 5.66 9.53 -1.40
C VAL A 16 4.39 8.90 -1.96
N ILE A 17 4.24 8.94 -3.28
CA ILE A 17 3.12 8.32 -3.97
C ILE A 17 3.68 7.13 -4.76
N LEU A 18 3.14 5.95 -4.48
CA LEU A 18 3.42 4.72 -5.20
C LEU A 18 2.21 4.30 -6.03
N LYS A 19 2.47 3.78 -7.23
CA LYS A 19 1.44 3.27 -8.14
C LYS A 19 1.81 1.85 -8.52
N GLY A 20 0.87 0.92 -8.39
CA GLY A 20 1.16 -0.48 -8.65
C GLY A 20 -0.06 -1.37 -8.52
N TRP A 21 0.21 -2.66 -8.29
CA TRP A 21 -0.77 -3.70 -8.17
C TRP A 21 -0.63 -4.45 -6.85
N ILE A 22 -1.74 -4.94 -6.33
CA ILE A 22 -1.76 -5.77 -5.13
C ILE A 22 -1.18 -7.14 -5.45
N TYR A 23 -0.02 -7.44 -4.86
CA TYR A 23 0.59 -8.77 -4.93
C TYR A 23 -0.02 -9.73 -3.91
N ASN A 24 -0.25 -9.24 -2.69
CA ASN A 24 -0.86 -10.00 -1.59
C ASN A 24 -1.57 -9.06 -0.60
N LEU A 25 -2.58 -9.58 0.08
CA LEU A 25 -3.38 -8.86 1.09
C LEU A 25 -3.63 -9.79 2.28
N ARG A 26 -3.42 -9.29 3.49
CA ARG A 26 -3.78 -9.99 4.73
C ARG A 26 -4.21 -9.00 5.81
N SER A 27 -5.15 -9.40 6.66
CA SER A 27 -5.65 -8.60 7.79
C SER A 27 -5.52 -9.33 9.11
N ILE A 28 -5.30 -8.53 10.16
CA ILE A 28 -5.32 -8.98 11.54
C ILE A 28 -6.00 -7.89 12.37
N GLY A 29 -7.27 -8.10 12.69
CA GLY A 29 -8.05 -7.18 13.53
C GLY A 29 -8.24 -5.79 12.92
N LYS A 30 -7.50 -4.78 13.42
CA LYS A 30 -7.61 -3.37 13.01
C LYS A 30 -6.49 -2.92 12.06
N ILE A 31 -5.70 -3.86 11.56
CA ILE A 31 -4.57 -3.60 10.66
C ILE A 31 -4.69 -4.54 9.47
N TRP A 32 -4.45 -4.01 8.28
CA TRP A 32 -4.23 -4.82 7.09
C TRP A 32 -2.90 -4.48 6.42
N PHE A 33 -2.29 -5.51 5.87
CA PHE A 33 -0.99 -5.48 5.21
C PHE A 33 -1.23 -5.71 3.72
N LEU A 34 -0.80 -4.74 2.94
CA LEU A 34 -0.82 -4.78 1.49
C LEU A 34 0.62 -4.99 1.02
N ILE A 35 0.89 -6.06 0.27
CA ILE A 35 2.13 -6.15 -0.51
C ILE A 35 1.86 -5.55 -1.88
N LEU A 36 2.48 -4.41 -2.17
CA LEU A 36 2.37 -3.71 -3.45
C LEU A 36 3.54 -4.11 -4.37
N ARG A 37 3.25 -4.30 -5.65
CA ARG A 37 4.24 -4.46 -6.72
C ARG A 37 4.10 -3.35 -7.74
N ASP A 38 5.20 -2.77 -8.21
CA ASP A 38 5.18 -1.70 -9.23
C ASP A 38 6.02 -2.03 -10.49
N GLY A 39 6.53 -3.27 -10.56
CA GLY A 39 7.45 -3.73 -11.61
C GLY A 39 8.92 -3.54 -11.28
N THR A 40 9.25 -2.72 -10.28
CA THR A 40 10.63 -2.50 -9.80
C THR A 40 10.94 -3.22 -8.50
N GLY A 41 9.91 -3.64 -7.75
CA GLY A 41 10.07 -4.44 -6.54
C GLY A 41 8.74 -4.79 -5.87
N LEU A 42 8.85 -5.27 -4.63
CA LEU A 42 7.74 -5.50 -3.69
C LEU A 42 7.95 -4.64 -2.45
N VAL A 43 6.89 -4.05 -1.92
CA VAL A 43 6.92 -3.31 -0.65
C VAL A 43 5.70 -3.65 0.19
N GLN A 44 5.89 -3.77 1.51
CA GLN A 44 4.77 -3.92 2.45
C GLN A 44 4.26 -2.54 2.87
N CYS A 45 3.02 -2.24 2.54
CA CYS A 45 2.25 -1.13 3.06
C CYS A 45 1.42 -1.61 4.26
N VAL A 46 1.35 -0.78 5.31
CA VAL A 46 0.60 -1.08 6.54
C VAL A 46 -0.52 -0.07 6.65
N VAL A 47 -1.76 -0.55 6.76
CA VAL A 47 -2.94 0.32 6.91
C VAL A 47 -3.56 0.06 8.27
N VAL A 48 -3.57 1.08 9.12
CA VAL A 48 -4.06 1.02 10.51
C VAL A 48 -5.37 1.78 10.62
N LYS A 49 -6.43 1.16 11.15
CA LYS A 49 -7.77 1.77 11.25
C LYS A 49 -7.78 3.13 11.96
N ALA A 50 -6.93 3.31 12.97
CA ALA A 50 -6.87 4.54 13.74
C ALA A 50 -6.13 5.69 13.03
N GLU A 51 -5.38 5.39 11.97
CA GLU A 51 -4.51 6.33 11.24
C GLU A 51 -4.99 6.59 9.81
N THR A 52 -6.17 6.08 9.46
CA THR A 52 -6.74 6.22 8.12
C THR A 52 -8.24 6.46 8.19
N ASP A 53 -8.79 6.98 7.10
CA ASP A 53 -10.23 7.19 7.00
C ASP A 53 -10.99 5.86 6.98
N ASP A 54 -12.16 5.84 7.61
CA ASP A 54 -13.02 4.67 7.71
C ASP A 54 -13.44 4.14 6.32
N ALA A 55 -13.54 5.03 5.33
CA ALA A 55 -13.80 4.69 3.93
C ALA A 55 -12.61 3.97 3.27
N ILE A 56 -11.38 4.42 3.52
CA ILE A 56 -10.15 3.78 3.02
C ILE A 56 -9.95 2.43 3.70
N PHE A 57 -10.14 2.35 5.02
CA PHE A 57 -10.00 1.11 5.76
C PHE A 57 -10.93 0.01 5.24
N ARG A 58 -12.17 0.38 4.86
CA ARG A 58 -13.16 -0.56 4.33
C ARG A 58 -12.87 -1.03 2.90
N LEU A 59 -11.94 -0.40 2.17
CA LEU A 59 -11.56 -0.81 0.81
C LEU A 59 -10.99 -2.23 0.79
N GLU A 60 -10.39 -2.69 1.88
CA GLU A 60 -9.84 -4.04 2.00
C GLU A 60 -10.80 -5.12 1.45
N ASN A 61 -12.09 -5.04 1.78
CA ASN A 61 -13.10 -6.03 1.38
C ASN A 61 -13.39 -6.06 -0.13
N LYS A 62 -12.91 -5.07 -0.89
CA LYS A 62 -13.08 -4.93 -2.33
C LYS A 62 -11.80 -5.20 -3.11
N LEU A 63 -10.66 -5.15 -2.43
CA LEU A 63 -9.35 -5.28 -3.03
C LEU A 63 -9.02 -6.76 -3.25
N THR A 64 -8.62 -7.09 -4.46
CA THR A 64 -8.16 -8.43 -4.84
C THR A 64 -6.72 -8.39 -5.30
N GLN A 65 -6.10 -9.56 -5.42
CA GLN A 65 -4.84 -9.69 -6.15
C GLN A 65 -4.98 -9.04 -7.53
N GLU A 66 -3.93 -8.35 -7.97
CA GLU A 66 -3.87 -7.61 -9.24
C GLU A 66 -4.80 -6.38 -9.35
N SER A 67 -5.45 -5.95 -8.26
CA SER A 67 -6.09 -4.63 -8.23
C SER A 67 -5.04 -3.53 -8.40
N SER A 68 -5.26 -2.59 -9.31
CA SER A 68 -4.40 -1.42 -9.48
C SER A 68 -4.75 -0.36 -8.42
N VAL A 69 -3.73 0.14 -7.74
CA VAL A 69 -3.89 1.10 -6.64
C VAL A 69 -2.84 2.20 -6.69
N THR A 70 -3.19 3.34 -6.09
CA THR A 70 -2.25 4.41 -5.75
C THR A 70 -2.23 4.54 -4.23
N VAL A 71 -1.05 4.49 -3.64
CA VAL A 71 -0.82 4.56 -2.19
C VAL A 71 -0.01 5.82 -1.89
N THR A 72 -0.31 6.50 -0.78
CA THR A 72 0.41 7.67 -0.27
C THR A 72 0.72 7.47 1.20
#